data_AF-A0A925AI96-F1
#
_entry.id   AF-A0A925AI96-F1
#
_cell.length_a   1.000
_cell.length_b   1.000
_cell.length_c   1.000
_cell.angle_alpha   90.00
_cell.angle_beta   90.00
_cell.angle_gamma   90.00
#
_symmetry.space_group_name_H-M   'P 1'
#
loop_
_entity.id
_entity.type
_entity.pdbx_description
1 polymer ?
#
loop_
_entity_poly.entity_id
_entity_poly.type
_entity_poly.pdbx_seq_one_letter_code
_entity_poly.pdbx_strand_id
1 'polypeptide(L)'
;AHTADAVRRIYAAKNRSYGKPTGIVGNAWLHRELHILPEATMTMIDSVTRAHDLPLAVIAPFRREHPLLQAMDPFVFGNAVKGDTLNILLNAGDLRNRVAELAVSAGRLFVGSSANTSLKGSRYAVADIEAEVLGIADVVVDYGPSRYRSDDGSSSTMIDFTTFRVQRAGVCYNEIAAVLAQQFGVTLSR
;
A
#
# COMPACT_ATOMS: atom_id res chain seq x y z
N ALA A 1 -8.35 -8.12 2.27
CA ALA A 1 -8.98 -9.37 1.78
C ALA A 1 -7.90 -10.40 1.44
N HIS A 2 -8.12 -11.67 1.77
CA HIS A 2 -7.13 -12.75 1.57
C HIS A 2 -7.66 -13.96 0.77
N THR A 3 -8.94 -13.96 0.40
CA THR A 3 -9.57 -15.00 -0.45
C THR A 3 -10.06 -14.40 -1.77
N ALA A 4 -10.20 -15.22 -2.81
CA ALA A 4 -10.74 -14.79 -4.09
C ALA A 4 -12.11 -14.11 -3.95
N ASP A 5 -13.04 -14.71 -3.20
CA ASP A 5 -14.39 -14.18 -3.01
C ASP A 5 -14.38 -12.82 -2.33
N ALA A 6 -13.55 -12.64 -1.30
CA ALA A 6 -13.43 -11.35 -0.63
C ALA A 6 -12.87 -10.27 -1.58
N VAL A 7 -11.88 -10.60 -2.42
CA VAL A 7 -11.36 -9.65 -3.42
C VAL A 7 -12.42 -9.34 -4.48
N ARG A 8 -13.16 -10.34 -4.98
CA ARG A 8 -14.25 -10.13 -5.96
C ARG A 8 -15.35 -9.23 -5.40
N ARG A 9 -15.80 -9.44 -4.15
CA ARG A 9 -16.76 -8.57 -3.46
C ARG A 9 -16.28 -7.12 -3.42
N ILE A 10 -15.02 -6.90 -3.03
CA ILE A 10 -14.40 -5.57 -3.01
C ILE A 10 -14.37 -4.94 -4.41
N TYR A 11 -14.00 -5.70 -5.44
CA TYR A 11 -13.90 -5.15 -6.80
C TYR A 11 -15.27 -4.79 -7.37
N ALA A 12 -16.29 -5.62 -7.11
CA ALA A 12 -17.67 -5.36 -7.50
C ALA A 12 -18.23 -4.10 -6.82
N ALA A 13 -18.15 -4.00 -5.49
CA ALA A 13 -18.67 -2.85 -4.74
C ALA A 13 -18.01 -1.53 -5.14
N LYS A 14 -16.72 -1.58 -5.51
CA LYS A 14 -15.94 -0.38 -5.87
C LYS A 14 -15.99 -0.05 -7.37
N ASN A 15 -16.72 -0.82 -8.18
CA ASN A 15 -16.68 -0.74 -9.64
C ASN A 15 -15.23 -0.72 -10.18
N ARG A 16 -14.40 -1.66 -9.70
CA ARG A 16 -12.97 -1.72 -9.98
C ARG A 16 -12.65 -2.83 -10.99
N SER A 17 -11.85 -2.50 -12.01
CA SER A 17 -11.30 -3.47 -12.96
C SER A 17 -10.23 -4.36 -12.32
N TYR A 18 -10.24 -5.65 -12.66
CA TYR A 18 -9.18 -6.62 -12.30
C TYR A 18 -7.81 -6.27 -12.87
N GLY A 19 -7.74 -5.47 -13.93
CA GLY A 19 -6.46 -4.97 -14.48
C GLY A 19 -5.73 -3.98 -13.58
N LYS A 20 -6.31 -3.56 -12.44
CA LYS A 20 -5.68 -2.66 -11.47
C LYS A 20 -5.23 -3.44 -10.22
N PRO A 21 -3.93 -3.74 -10.09
CA PRO A 21 -3.41 -4.43 -8.91
C PRO A 21 -3.77 -3.71 -7.62
N THR A 22 -3.88 -4.47 -6.54
CA THR A 22 -4.08 -3.99 -5.19
C THR A 22 -2.81 -4.23 -4.39
N GLY A 23 -2.45 -3.30 -3.50
CA GLY A 23 -1.24 -3.46 -2.69
C GLY A 23 -1.42 -4.51 -1.60
N ILE A 24 -0.32 -5.09 -1.13
CA ILE A 24 -0.31 -5.85 0.12
C ILE A 24 -0.40 -4.86 1.28
N VAL A 25 -1.25 -5.19 2.26
CA VAL A 25 -1.26 -4.47 3.52
C VAL A 25 -0.10 -4.98 4.36
N GLY A 26 0.86 -4.10 4.59
CA GLY A 26 2.12 -4.43 5.24
C GLY A 26 2.61 -3.32 6.15
N ASN A 27 3.73 -3.61 6.79
CA ASN A 27 4.48 -2.75 7.69
C ASN A 27 5.97 -2.82 7.33
N ALA A 28 6.82 -2.13 8.11
CA ALA A 28 8.25 -2.07 7.88
C ALA A 28 8.97 -3.44 7.96
N TRP A 29 8.45 -4.38 8.76
CA TRP A 29 8.98 -5.75 8.82
C TRP A 29 8.67 -6.51 7.53
N LEU A 30 7.40 -6.53 7.12
CA LEU A 30 6.97 -7.26 5.93
C LEU A 30 7.63 -6.72 4.66
N HIS A 31 7.86 -5.41 4.60
CA HIS A 31 8.64 -4.79 3.54
C HIS A 31 10.04 -5.39 3.40
N ARG A 32 10.79 -5.49 4.50
CA ARG A 32 12.14 -6.10 4.49
C ARG A 32 12.09 -7.60 4.21
N GLU A 33 11.05 -8.27 4.70
CA GLU A 33 10.87 -9.71 4.53
C GLU A 33 10.52 -10.11 3.10
N LEU A 34 9.78 -9.28 2.38
CA LEU A 34 9.32 -9.60 1.02
C LEU A 34 10.14 -8.91 -0.07
N HIS A 35 10.51 -7.64 0.07
CA HIS A 35 11.21 -6.92 -1.00
C HIS A 35 12.70 -7.29 -1.09
N ILE A 36 13.19 -7.35 -2.33
CA ILE A 36 14.59 -7.53 -2.67
C ILE A 36 15.13 -6.16 -3.10
N LEU A 37 15.79 -5.47 -2.17
CA LEU A 37 16.42 -4.17 -2.41
C LEU A 37 17.80 -4.14 -1.75
N PRO A 38 18.75 -3.34 -2.28
CA PRO A 38 20.01 -3.06 -1.59
C PRO A 38 19.79 -2.37 -0.25
N GLU A 39 20.71 -2.56 0.70
CA GLU A 39 20.64 -1.95 2.03
C GLU A 39 20.57 -0.41 1.97
N ALA A 40 21.29 0.20 1.02
CA ALA A 40 21.24 1.64 0.80
C ALA A 40 19.82 2.13 0.45
N THR A 41 19.09 1.37 -0.35
CA THR A 41 17.70 1.67 -0.72
C THR A 41 16.74 1.44 0.45
N MET A 42 16.95 0.39 1.24
CA MET A 42 16.20 0.16 2.49
C MET A 42 16.39 1.34 3.46
N THR A 43 17.63 1.83 3.61
CA THR A 43 17.96 3.00 4.43
C THR A 43 17.23 4.26 3.96
N MET A 44 17.13 4.49 2.64
CA MET A 44 16.35 5.61 2.09
C MET A 44 14.87 5.52 2.47
N ILE A 45 14.28 4.33 2.32
CA ILE A 45 12.88 4.07 2.65
C ILE A 45 12.64 4.26 4.16
N ASP A 46 13.55 3.81 5.01
CA ASP A 46 13.48 4.04 6.46
C ASP A 46 13.59 5.51 6.82
N SER A 47 14.46 6.27 6.14
CA SER A 47 14.55 7.72 6.38
C SER A 47 13.20 8.37 6.10
N VAL A 48 12.59 8.09 4.94
CA VAL A 48 11.26 8.62 4.60
C VAL A 48 10.19 8.19 5.60
N THR A 49 10.11 6.89 5.90
CA THR A 49 8.96 6.31 6.62
C THR A 49 9.08 6.34 8.12
N ARG A 50 10.29 6.33 8.68
CA ARG A 50 10.54 6.25 10.13
C ARG A 50 11.17 7.52 10.66
N ALA A 51 12.17 8.08 9.98
CA ALA A 51 12.85 9.28 10.48
C ALA A 51 12.03 10.55 10.21
N HIS A 52 11.39 10.63 9.03
CA HIS A 52 10.52 11.74 8.63
C HIS A 52 9.03 11.43 8.80
N ASP A 53 8.69 10.21 9.21
CA ASP A 53 7.32 9.82 9.53
C ASP A 53 6.32 10.06 8.35
N LEU A 54 6.76 9.84 7.10
CA LEU A 54 5.94 10.04 5.90
C LEU A 54 5.37 8.71 5.34
N PRO A 55 4.14 8.72 4.77
CA PRO A 55 3.55 7.53 4.18
C PRO A 55 4.13 7.28 2.79
N LEU A 56 4.52 6.04 2.49
CA LEU A 56 5.18 5.71 1.22
C LEU A 56 4.75 4.34 0.69
N ALA A 57 4.24 4.30 -0.53
CA ALA A 57 4.04 3.05 -1.26
C ALA A 57 5.30 2.68 -2.03
N VAL A 58 5.93 1.58 -1.62
CA VAL A 58 7.16 1.05 -2.19
C VAL A 58 6.79 -0.03 -3.20
N ILE A 59 7.25 0.12 -4.44
CA ILE A 59 7.24 -0.92 -5.46
C ILE A 59 8.66 -1.45 -5.62
N ALA A 60 8.82 -2.76 -5.53
CA ALA A 60 10.10 -3.43 -5.71
C ALA A 60 9.94 -4.90 -6.11
N PRO A 61 11.00 -5.52 -6.66
CA PRO A 61 11.13 -6.97 -6.76
C PRO A 61 10.95 -7.64 -5.40
N PHE A 62 10.47 -8.87 -5.42
CA PHE A 62 10.13 -9.58 -4.19
C PHE A 62 10.56 -11.05 -4.21
N ARG A 63 10.70 -11.63 -3.02
CA ARG A 63 11.02 -13.05 -2.80
C ARG A 63 9.81 -13.92 -3.13
N ARG A 64 9.67 -14.34 -4.38
CA ARG A 64 8.46 -15.02 -4.89
C ARG A 64 8.17 -16.33 -4.15
N GLU A 65 9.20 -17.03 -3.74
CA GLU A 65 9.14 -18.32 -3.04
C GLU A 65 8.88 -18.17 -1.54
N HIS A 66 8.70 -16.94 -1.02
CA HIS A 66 8.46 -16.72 0.39
C HIS A 66 7.17 -17.45 0.86
N PRO A 67 7.20 -18.22 1.97
CA PRO A 67 6.06 -19.03 2.41
C PRO A 67 4.75 -18.27 2.55
N LEU A 68 4.79 -17.03 3.07
CA LEU A 68 3.60 -16.18 3.19
C LEU A 68 2.96 -15.83 1.84
N LEU A 69 3.75 -15.71 0.78
CA LEU A 69 3.24 -15.45 -0.58
C LEU A 69 2.73 -16.73 -1.23
N GLN A 70 3.42 -17.86 -1.03
CA GLN A 70 2.98 -19.16 -1.51
C GLN A 70 1.67 -19.64 -0.86
N ALA A 71 1.41 -19.20 0.37
CA ALA A 71 0.16 -19.47 1.08
C ALA A 71 -1.02 -18.58 0.63
N MET A 72 -0.78 -17.56 -0.22
CA MET A 72 -1.87 -16.73 -0.72
C MET A 72 -2.73 -17.49 -1.72
N ASP A 73 -4.03 -17.19 -1.70
CA ASP A 73 -4.94 -17.59 -2.76
C ASP A 73 -4.40 -17.12 -4.13
N PRO A 74 -4.32 -18.00 -5.15
CA PRO A 74 -3.71 -17.66 -6.44
C PRO A 74 -4.36 -16.45 -7.14
N PHE A 75 -5.67 -16.28 -7.02
CA PHE A 75 -6.38 -15.13 -7.58
C PHE A 75 -5.99 -13.85 -6.84
N VAL A 76 -5.86 -13.91 -5.52
CA VAL A 76 -5.44 -12.77 -4.70
C VAL A 76 -3.99 -12.40 -5.01
N PHE A 77 -3.10 -13.39 -5.11
CA PHE A 77 -1.72 -13.19 -5.50
C PHE A 77 -1.60 -12.53 -6.88
N GLY A 78 -2.34 -13.03 -7.87
CA GLY A 78 -2.38 -12.47 -9.22
C GLY A 78 -2.89 -11.02 -9.28
N ASN A 79 -3.72 -10.60 -8.31
CA ASN A 79 -4.16 -9.21 -8.17
C ASN A 79 -3.23 -8.36 -7.29
N ALA A 80 -2.28 -8.96 -6.56
CA ALA A 80 -1.33 -8.27 -5.71
C ALA A 80 -0.03 -7.88 -6.43
N VAL A 81 0.32 -8.64 -7.46
CA VAL A 81 1.61 -8.60 -8.15
C VAL A 81 1.47 -7.98 -9.54
N LYS A 82 2.48 -7.23 -9.98
CA LYS A 82 2.60 -6.76 -11.36
C LYS A 82 3.97 -7.13 -11.91
N GLY A 83 4.00 -8.13 -12.80
CA GLY A 83 5.25 -8.70 -13.31
C GLY A 83 6.04 -9.36 -12.19
N ASP A 84 7.24 -8.86 -11.94
CA ASP A 84 8.16 -9.26 -10.88
C ASP A 84 8.14 -8.33 -9.66
N THR A 85 7.23 -7.34 -9.64
CA THR A 85 7.14 -6.35 -8.56
C THR A 85 5.91 -6.49 -7.68
N LEU A 86 6.06 -6.05 -6.44
CA LEU A 86 5.03 -6.02 -5.41
C LEU A 86 4.96 -4.62 -4.81
N ASN A 87 3.74 -4.17 -4.49
CA ASN A 87 3.50 -2.87 -3.87
C ASN A 87 3.13 -3.01 -2.39
N ILE A 88 3.88 -2.37 -1.50
CA ILE A 88 3.59 -2.30 -0.06
C ILE A 88 3.52 -0.83 0.36
N LEU A 89 2.38 -0.41 0.90
CA LEU A 89 2.24 0.89 1.55
C LEU A 89 2.74 0.81 3.00
N LEU A 90 3.72 1.66 3.30
CA LEU A 90 4.37 1.82 4.59
C LEU A 90 3.91 3.11 5.28
N ASN A 91 4.07 3.12 6.60
CA ASN A 91 3.70 4.20 7.50
C ASN A 91 2.29 4.77 7.25
N ALA A 92 1.30 3.87 7.17
CA ALA A 92 -0.10 4.21 6.96
C ALA A 92 -0.93 4.12 8.25
N GLY A 93 -0.30 4.43 9.39
CA GLY A 93 -0.91 4.45 10.72
C GLY A 93 -0.72 3.17 11.54
N ASP A 94 -0.69 3.33 12.87
CA ASP A 94 -0.41 2.26 13.82
C ASP A 94 -1.43 1.13 13.80
N LEU A 95 -2.72 1.47 13.63
CA LEU A 95 -3.77 0.47 13.47
C LEU A 95 -3.46 -0.45 12.28
N ARG A 96 -3.10 0.13 11.13
CA ARG A 96 -2.81 -0.65 9.93
C ARG A 96 -1.55 -1.49 10.09
N ASN A 97 -0.53 -0.98 10.77
CA ASN A 97 0.66 -1.76 11.13
C ASN A 97 0.28 -2.98 11.99
N ARG A 98 -0.56 -2.78 13.01
CA ARG A 98 -0.99 -3.85 13.90
C ARG A 98 -1.85 -4.91 13.20
N VAL A 99 -2.74 -4.50 12.30
CA VAL A 99 -3.52 -5.46 11.49
C VAL A 99 -2.59 -6.28 10.57
N ALA A 100 -1.55 -5.67 10.00
CA ALA A 100 -0.55 -6.40 9.21
C ALA A 100 0.21 -7.43 10.07
N GLU A 101 0.64 -7.05 11.28
CA GLU A 101 1.29 -7.98 12.23
C GLU A 101 0.41 -9.17 12.57
N LEU A 102 -0.87 -8.92 12.91
CA LEU A 102 -1.82 -9.98 13.25
C LEU A 102 -2.01 -10.95 12.08
N ALA A 103 -2.08 -10.45 10.85
CA ALA A 103 -2.18 -11.30 9.66
C ALA A 103 -0.94 -12.18 9.48
N VAL A 104 0.26 -11.58 9.61
CA VAL A 104 1.54 -12.31 9.54
C VAL A 104 1.63 -13.38 10.62
N SER A 105 1.28 -13.07 11.87
CA SER A 105 1.26 -14.05 12.97
C SER A 105 0.26 -15.20 12.73
N ALA A 106 -0.79 -14.96 11.95
CA ALA A 106 -1.73 -15.99 11.50
C ALA A 106 -1.25 -16.74 10.25
N GLY A 107 -0.03 -16.49 9.76
CA GLY A 107 0.53 -17.09 8.55
C GLY A 107 -0.14 -16.62 7.26
N ARG A 108 -0.75 -15.42 7.27
CA ARG A 108 -1.55 -14.91 6.15
C ARG A 108 -1.07 -13.53 5.70
N LEU A 109 -1.28 -13.26 4.42
CA LEU A 109 -1.23 -11.92 3.85
C LEU A 109 -2.61 -11.52 3.37
N PHE A 110 -2.84 -10.22 3.30
CA PHE A 110 -4.06 -9.70 2.70
C PHE A 110 -3.76 -8.46 1.88
N VAL A 111 -4.59 -8.28 0.86
CA VAL A 111 -4.53 -7.13 -0.03
C VAL A 111 -5.54 -6.07 0.38
N GLY A 112 -5.22 -4.82 0.06
CA GLY A 112 -6.08 -3.68 0.30
C GLY A 112 -5.83 -2.54 -0.70
N SER A 113 -6.90 -1.87 -1.07
CA SER A 113 -6.88 -0.59 -1.76
C SER A 113 -7.80 0.38 -1.03
N SER A 114 -7.65 1.68 -1.29
CA SER A 114 -8.42 2.76 -0.63
C SER A 114 -9.92 2.48 -0.58
N ALA A 115 -10.59 2.73 0.54
CA ALA A 115 -11.98 2.39 0.77
C ALA A 115 -12.93 3.40 0.07
N ASN A 116 -12.97 3.36 -1.25
CA ASN A 116 -13.80 4.25 -2.06
C ASN A 116 -14.15 3.62 -3.41
N THR A 117 -15.19 4.14 -4.04
CA THR A 117 -15.51 3.82 -5.43
C THR A 117 -14.34 4.21 -6.34
N SER A 118 -13.96 3.31 -7.25
CA SER A 118 -12.82 3.49 -8.16
C SER A 118 -12.91 4.83 -8.91
N LEU A 119 -11.78 5.55 -8.97
CA LEU A 119 -11.62 6.85 -9.66
C LEU A 119 -12.36 8.05 -9.04
N LYS A 120 -12.96 7.94 -7.84
CA LYS A 120 -13.63 9.06 -7.16
C LYS A 120 -12.79 9.81 -6.11
N GLY A 121 -11.47 9.61 -6.11
CA GLY A 121 -10.58 10.09 -5.05
C GLY A 121 -10.67 9.27 -3.76
N SER A 122 -9.64 9.37 -2.92
CA SER A 122 -9.58 8.69 -1.62
C SER A 122 -10.56 9.36 -0.64
N ARG A 123 -11.11 8.55 0.27
CA ARG A 123 -11.88 9.02 1.42
C ARG A 123 -10.98 8.99 2.65
N TYR A 124 -11.05 10.04 3.45
CA TYR A 124 -10.16 10.20 4.60
C TYR A 124 -10.87 9.99 5.93
N ALA A 125 -12.20 10.09 5.98
CA ALA A 125 -13.02 9.71 7.12
C ALA A 125 -14.06 8.65 6.72
N VAL A 126 -14.54 7.87 7.69
CA VAL A 126 -15.56 6.83 7.48
C VAL A 126 -16.86 7.43 6.95
N ALA A 127 -17.24 8.61 7.44
CA ALA A 127 -18.44 9.33 7.01
C ALA A 127 -18.46 9.67 5.51
N ASP A 128 -17.29 9.71 4.85
CA ASP A 128 -17.19 10.03 3.42
C ASP A 128 -17.20 8.78 2.53
N ILE A 129 -17.19 7.57 3.10
CA ILE A 129 -17.16 6.30 2.34
C ILE A 129 -18.55 6.04 1.76
N GLU A 130 -18.60 5.64 0.48
CA GLU A 130 -19.86 5.32 -0.18
C GLU A 130 -20.58 4.13 0.49
N ALA A 131 -21.91 4.22 0.61
CA ALA A 131 -22.73 3.23 1.30
C ALA A 131 -22.57 1.81 0.72
N GLU A 132 -22.38 1.68 -0.58
CA GLU A 132 -22.15 0.41 -1.26
C GLU A 132 -20.82 -0.23 -0.84
N VAL A 133 -19.80 0.59 -0.56
CA VAL A 133 -18.50 0.12 -0.08
C VAL A 133 -18.58 -0.25 1.41
N LEU A 134 -19.30 0.54 2.22
CA LEU A 134 -19.56 0.21 3.62
C LEU A 134 -20.41 -1.05 3.77
N GLY A 135 -21.39 -1.25 2.90
CA GLY A 135 -22.35 -2.36 2.97
C GLY A 135 -21.73 -3.74 2.77
N ILE A 136 -20.51 -3.83 2.23
CA ILE A 136 -19.77 -5.10 2.09
C ILE A 136 -18.75 -5.33 3.21
N ALA A 137 -18.54 -4.38 4.11
CA ALA A 137 -17.55 -4.46 5.16
C ALA A 137 -18.07 -5.30 6.33
N ASP A 138 -17.33 -6.34 6.70
CA ASP A 138 -17.62 -7.14 7.90
C ASP A 138 -17.28 -6.36 9.19
N VAL A 139 -16.32 -5.43 9.10
CA VAL A 139 -15.87 -4.56 10.20
C VAL A 139 -15.55 -3.17 9.66
N VAL A 140 -16.05 -2.14 10.34
CA VAL A 140 -15.69 -0.72 10.11
C VAL A 140 -15.06 -0.18 11.39
N VAL A 141 -13.88 0.44 11.27
CA VAL A 141 -13.19 1.07 12.39
C VAL A 141 -13.10 2.56 12.12
N ASP A 142 -13.89 3.34 12.86
CA ASP A 142 -13.84 4.80 12.82
C ASP A 142 -13.05 5.33 14.01
N TYR A 143 -11.88 5.90 13.74
CA TYR A 143 -11.02 6.53 14.74
C TYR A 143 -10.62 7.95 14.30
N GLY A 144 -11.48 8.58 13.50
CA GLY A 144 -11.27 9.92 12.97
C GLY A 144 -10.59 9.95 11.59
N PRO A 145 -10.37 11.16 11.05
CA PRO A 145 -9.83 11.34 9.72
C PRO A 145 -8.36 10.92 9.61
N SER A 146 -7.98 10.48 8.42
CA SER A 146 -6.59 10.18 8.08
C SER A 146 -5.70 11.40 8.28
N ARG A 147 -4.57 11.22 8.99
CA ARG A 147 -3.56 12.27 9.21
C ARG A 147 -3.11 12.92 7.91
N TYR A 148 -2.76 12.08 6.94
CA TYR A 148 -2.34 12.50 5.61
C TYR A 148 -3.55 12.50 4.67
N ARG A 149 -3.89 13.69 4.19
CA ARG A 149 -5.02 13.93 3.29
C ARG A 149 -4.65 14.96 2.24
N SER A 150 -5.40 14.97 1.16
CA SER A 150 -5.28 15.94 0.08
C SER A 150 -6.66 16.35 -0.38
N ASP A 151 -6.82 17.65 -0.66
CA ASP A 151 -8.09 18.24 -1.08
C ASP A 151 -8.57 17.68 -2.44
N ASP A 152 -7.63 17.22 -3.27
CA ASP A 152 -7.91 16.60 -4.57
C ASP A 152 -8.21 15.08 -4.48
N GLY A 153 -8.24 14.50 -3.27
CA GLY A 153 -8.46 13.07 -3.07
C GLY A 153 -7.27 12.18 -3.43
N SER A 154 -6.05 12.73 -3.54
CA SER A 154 -4.84 11.96 -3.83
C SER A 154 -4.58 10.84 -2.82
N SER A 155 -4.23 9.66 -3.34
CA SER A 155 -3.79 8.52 -2.50
C SER A 155 -2.31 8.66 -2.12
N SER A 156 -1.70 7.63 -1.53
CA SER A 156 -0.28 7.64 -1.15
C SER A 156 0.64 7.85 -2.36
N THR A 157 1.77 8.52 -2.14
CA THR A 157 2.88 8.56 -3.11
C THR A 157 3.43 7.15 -3.32
N MET A 158 3.64 6.78 -4.58
CA MET A 158 4.04 5.43 -4.98
C MET A 158 5.25 5.50 -5.91
N ILE A 159 6.34 4.87 -5.49
CA ILE A 159 7.64 4.93 -6.17
C ILE A 159 8.14 3.51 -6.40
N ASP A 160 8.63 3.27 -7.62
CA ASP A 160 9.42 2.10 -7.94
C ASP A 160 10.87 2.34 -7.54
N PHE A 161 11.34 1.62 -6.52
CA PHE A 161 12.67 1.81 -5.94
C PHE A 161 13.78 1.08 -6.70
N THR A 162 13.47 0.40 -7.81
CA THR A 162 14.50 -0.10 -8.75
C THR A 162 14.93 0.96 -9.74
N THR A 163 14.02 1.86 -10.11
CA THR A 163 14.22 2.87 -11.15
C THR A 163 14.08 4.30 -10.64
N PHE A 164 13.68 4.48 -9.38
CA PHE A 164 13.26 5.75 -8.78
C PHE A 164 12.16 6.47 -9.57
N ARG A 165 11.34 5.68 -10.28
CA ARG A 165 10.22 6.20 -11.06
C ARG A 165 8.99 6.37 -10.19
N VAL A 166 8.39 7.54 -10.27
CA VAL A 166 7.14 7.90 -9.60
C VAL A 166 5.98 7.30 -10.38
N GLN A 167 5.38 6.25 -9.84
CA GLN A 167 4.18 5.64 -10.41
C GLN A 167 2.92 6.44 -10.03
N ARG A 168 2.97 7.15 -8.91
CA ARG A 168 1.93 8.10 -8.50
C ARG A 168 2.53 9.15 -7.57
N ALA A 169 2.44 10.42 -7.97
CA ALA A 169 2.61 11.54 -7.04
C ALA A 169 1.32 11.66 -6.22
N GLY A 170 1.41 11.43 -4.91
CA GLY A 170 0.26 11.42 -4.01
C GLY A 170 0.48 12.35 -2.83
N VAL A 171 -0.18 12.05 -1.71
CA VAL A 171 0.09 12.78 -0.45
C VAL A 171 1.57 12.74 -0.10
N CYS A 172 2.07 13.85 0.44
CA CYS A 172 3.46 14.04 0.86
C CYS A 172 4.52 13.89 -0.26
N TYR A 173 4.13 13.95 -1.55
CA TYR A 173 5.08 13.72 -2.64
C TYR A 173 6.29 14.66 -2.60
N ASN A 174 6.05 15.96 -2.38
CA ASN A 174 7.12 16.96 -2.41
C ASN A 174 8.08 16.78 -1.24
N GLU A 175 7.56 16.46 -0.06
CA GLU A 175 8.33 16.17 1.15
C GLU A 175 9.17 14.91 0.98
N ILE A 176 8.58 13.84 0.44
CA ILE A 176 9.30 12.59 0.13
C ILE A 176 10.41 12.85 -0.89
N ALA A 177 10.12 13.58 -1.97
CA ALA A 177 11.10 13.93 -2.98
C ALA A 177 12.25 14.77 -2.40
N ALA A 178 11.94 15.72 -1.51
CA ALA A 178 12.93 16.54 -0.82
C ALA A 178 13.85 15.70 0.08
N VAL A 179 13.31 14.77 0.87
CA VAL A 179 14.11 13.85 1.71
C VAL A 179 15.08 13.05 0.84
N LEU A 180 14.59 12.44 -0.25
CA LEU A 180 15.42 11.62 -1.14
C LEU A 180 16.51 12.45 -1.84
N ALA A 181 16.19 13.66 -2.30
CA ALA A 181 17.15 14.53 -2.96
C ALA A 181 18.21 15.07 -2.00
N GLN A 182 17.79 15.59 -0.84
CA GLN A 182 18.69 16.29 0.09
C GLN A 182 19.59 15.34 0.86
N GLN A 183 19.09 14.17 1.27
CA GLN A 183 19.87 13.24 2.11
C GLN A 183 20.63 12.19 1.30
N PHE A 184 20.15 11.86 0.10
CA PHE A 184 20.68 10.75 -0.68
C PHE A 184 21.07 11.11 -2.11
N GLY A 185 20.88 12.37 -2.54
CA GLY A 185 21.18 12.81 -3.90
C GLY A 185 20.30 12.16 -4.97
N VAL A 186 19.18 11.55 -4.59
CA VAL A 186 18.28 10.84 -5.50
C VAL A 186 17.26 11.80 -6.10
N THR A 187 17.26 11.91 -7.43
CA THR A 187 16.22 12.64 -8.17
C THR A 187 15.20 11.66 -8.73
N LEU A 188 13.92 11.88 -8.40
CA LEU A 188 12.83 11.04 -8.85
C LEU A 188 12.44 11.36 -10.31
N SER A 189 12.23 10.33 -11.12
CA SER A 189 11.72 10.46 -12.50
C SER A 189 10.20 10.24 -12.56
N ARG A 190 9.50 10.80 -13.55
CA ARG A 190 8.06 10.61 -13.78
C ARG A 190 7.85 9.81 -15.06
#